data_AF-A0A8S3YSZ5-F1
#
_entry.id   AF-A0A8S3YSZ5-F1
#
_cell.length_a   1.000
_cell.length_b   1.000
_cell.length_c   1.000
_cell.angle_alpha   90.00
_cell.angle_beta   90.00
_cell.angle_gamma   90.00
#
_symmetry.space_group_name_H-M   'P 1'
#
loop_
_entity.id
_entity.type
_entity.pdbx_description
1 polymer ?
#
loop_
_entity_poly.entity_id
_entity_poly.type
_entity_poly.pdbx_seq_one_letter_code
_entity_poly.pdbx_strand_id
1 'polypeptide(L)'
;WFEEKQQQVEALDLQLRKLHSSIETLSQHRKELSLNTAAFAKSAAMLGNVEEHTALSRALSQLAETEEKIEVLHKDQSDADFYIMAELMKDYVALMGAVKDVFQERIKTYKMWKDAETTLGKKRENKTKLEMQNKMDKISQAQAEITEWEQKVEKGQEDFEKISRNIKKEVARFEKLRVSDFKDSVIKYLQVLMDNQEKLIKYWEAFLPEAKAIV
;
A
#
# COMPACT_ATOMS: atom_id res chain seq x y z
N TRP A 1 -5.28 -14.93 18.15
CA TRP A 1 -5.23 -14.90 16.67
C TRP A 1 -5.90 -13.66 16.08
N PHE A 2 -7.23 -13.48 16.10
CA PHE A 2 -7.87 -12.33 15.42
C PHE A 2 -7.44 -10.98 16.00
N GLU A 3 -7.44 -10.84 17.32
CA GLU A 3 -7.00 -9.62 17.99
C GLU A 3 -5.53 -9.29 17.70
N GLU A 4 -4.65 -10.27 17.88
CA GLU A 4 -3.22 -10.17 17.53
C GLU A 4 -3.01 -9.81 16.05
N LYS A 5 -3.75 -10.44 15.13
CA LYS A 5 -3.67 -10.15 13.70
C LYS A 5 -4.20 -8.76 13.37
N GLN A 6 -5.22 -8.30 14.07
CA GLN A 6 -5.72 -6.94 13.91
C GLN A 6 -4.64 -5.91 14.30
N GLN A 7 -3.96 -6.11 15.43
CA GLN A 7 -2.84 -5.25 15.83
C GLN A 7 -1.70 -5.27 14.79
N GLN A 8 -1.36 -6.44 14.24
CA GLN A 8 -0.37 -6.56 13.17
C GLN A 8 -0.79 -5.82 11.89
N VAL A 9 -2.06 -5.93 11.50
CA VAL A 9 -2.66 -5.24 10.34
C VAL A 9 -2.64 -3.73 10.52
N GLU A 10 -2.99 -3.23 11.72
CA GLU A 10 -2.97 -1.79 12.04
C GLU A 10 -1.54 -1.23 12.03
N ALA A 11 -0.58 -1.95 12.63
CA ALA A 11 0.83 -1.56 12.62
C ALA A 11 1.39 -1.52 11.19
N LEU A 12 1.07 -2.52 10.38
CA LEU A 12 1.50 -2.60 8.98
C LEU A 12 0.88 -1.49 8.12
N ASP A 13 -0.42 -1.21 8.25
CA ASP A 13 -1.08 -0.11 7.54
C ASP A 13 -0.41 1.24 7.87
N LEU A 14 -0.10 1.48 9.15
CA LEU A 14 0.60 2.70 9.57
C LEU A 14 1.99 2.80 8.93
N GLN A 15 2.76 1.71 8.93
CA GLN A 15 4.10 1.68 8.35
C GLN A 15 4.07 1.88 6.83
N LEU A 16 3.14 1.21 6.13
CA LEU A 16 2.99 1.34 4.68
C LEU A 16 2.58 2.75 4.27
N ARG A 17 1.69 3.41 5.02
CA ARG A 17 1.31 4.82 4.77
C ARG A 17 2.49 5.76 4.90
N LYS A 18 3.31 5.58 5.95
CA LYS A 18 4.53 6.38 6.15
C LYS A 18 5.53 6.16 5.02
N LEU A 19 5.73 4.90 4.63
CA LEU A 19 6.63 4.54 3.54
C LEU A 19 6.14 5.11 2.21
N HIS A 20 4.85 4.99 1.90
CA HIS A 20 4.22 5.58 0.71
C HIS A 20 4.50 7.08 0.63
N SER A 21 4.18 7.83 1.70
CA SER A 21 4.41 9.28 1.75
C SER A 21 5.90 9.66 1.58
N SER A 22 6.81 8.85 2.12
CA SER A 22 8.25 9.06 1.96
C SER A 22 8.70 8.84 0.50
N ILE A 23 8.14 7.84 -0.17
CA ILE A 23 8.44 7.54 -1.59
C ILE A 23 7.85 8.62 -2.50
N GLU A 24 6.63 9.10 -2.23
CA GLU A 24 6.05 10.23 -2.97
C GLU A 24 6.93 11.49 -2.85
N THR A 25 7.41 11.77 -1.64
CA THR A 25 8.32 12.89 -1.39
C THR A 25 9.65 12.71 -2.14
N LEU A 26 10.21 11.49 -2.13
CA LEU A 26 11.42 11.16 -2.88
C LEU A 26 11.24 11.39 -4.40
N SER A 27 10.12 10.89 -4.97
CA SER A 27 9.80 11.08 -6.39
C SER A 27 9.71 12.57 -6.74
N GLN A 28 9.04 13.37 -5.89
CA GLN A 28 8.91 14.81 -6.07
C GLN A 28 10.27 15.53 -6.02
N HIS A 29 11.10 15.25 -5.01
CA HIS A 29 12.44 15.83 -4.93
C HIS A 29 13.30 15.47 -6.15
N ARG A 30 13.18 14.24 -6.65
CA ARG A 30 13.94 13.79 -7.83
C ARG A 30 13.45 14.45 -9.12
N LYS A 31 12.16 14.75 -9.22
CA LYS A 31 11.59 15.56 -10.30
C LYS A 31 12.09 16.99 -10.25
N GLU A 32 12.15 17.58 -9.06
CA GLU A 32 12.73 18.91 -8.87
C GLU A 32 14.22 18.95 -9.21
N LEU A 33 14.97 17.90 -8.85
CA LEU A 33 16.37 17.75 -9.23
C LEU A 33 16.53 17.74 -10.75
N SER A 34 15.74 16.95 -11.48
CA SER A 34 15.71 16.96 -12.96
C SER A 34 15.49 18.38 -13.51
N LEU A 35 14.48 19.10 -13.01
CA LEU A 35 14.19 20.48 -13.46
C LEU A 35 15.36 21.44 -13.20
N ASN A 36 16.00 21.34 -12.03
CA ASN A 36 17.15 22.17 -11.67
C ASN A 36 18.38 21.82 -12.54
N THR A 37 18.60 20.54 -12.83
CA THR A 37 19.66 20.08 -13.73
C THR A 37 19.45 20.61 -15.16
N ALA A 38 18.22 20.60 -15.69
CA ALA A 38 17.92 21.23 -16.98
C ALA A 38 18.23 22.73 -16.98
N ALA A 39 17.87 23.44 -15.91
CA ALA A 39 18.16 24.87 -15.78
C ALA A 39 19.68 25.14 -15.73
N PHE A 40 20.43 24.28 -15.03
CA PHE A 40 21.88 24.35 -14.97
C PHE A 40 22.51 24.10 -16.35
N ALA A 41 22.09 23.04 -17.06
CA ALA A 41 22.58 22.72 -18.39
C ALA A 41 22.39 23.89 -19.37
N LYS A 42 21.18 24.48 -19.38
CA LYS A 42 20.90 25.68 -20.18
C LYS A 42 21.82 26.85 -19.83
N SER A 43 22.06 27.09 -18.55
CA SER A 43 22.92 28.18 -18.09
C SER A 43 24.38 27.95 -18.49
N ALA A 44 24.88 26.72 -18.36
CA ALA A 44 26.21 26.32 -18.80
C ALA A 44 26.39 26.50 -20.32
N ALA A 45 25.39 26.12 -21.12
CA ALA A 45 25.40 26.35 -22.57
C ALA A 45 25.44 27.84 -22.92
N MET A 46 24.66 28.67 -22.23
CA MET A 46 24.68 30.13 -22.43
C MET A 46 26.04 30.74 -22.08
N LEU A 47 26.67 30.29 -21.00
CA LEU A 47 28.03 30.72 -20.62
C LEU A 47 29.07 30.27 -21.66
N GLY A 48 28.99 29.03 -22.13
CA GLY A 48 29.88 28.52 -23.18
C GLY A 48 29.82 29.36 -24.47
N ASN A 49 28.64 29.86 -24.82
CA ASN A 49 28.44 30.70 -26.02
C ASN A 49 29.03 32.11 -25.91
N VAL A 50 29.19 32.65 -24.70
CA VAL A 50 29.76 34.00 -24.48
C VAL A 50 31.24 33.96 -24.07
N GLU A 51 31.77 32.78 -23.79
CA GLU A 51 33.16 32.59 -23.40
C GLU A 51 34.12 32.72 -24.59
N GLU A 52 35.13 33.57 -24.45
CA GLU A 52 36.12 33.83 -25.50
C GLU A 52 37.23 32.77 -25.51
N HIS A 53 37.57 32.21 -24.34
CA HIS A 53 38.59 31.18 -24.24
C HIS A 53 38.08 29.86 -24.81
N THR A 54 38.58 29.46 -25.98
CA THR A 54 38.06 28.33 -26.77
C THR A 54 37.96 27.02 -25.99
N ALA A 55 38.98 26.69 -25.18
CA ALA A 55 38.96 25.45 -24.40
C ALA A 55 37.90 25.50 -23.28
N LEU A 56 37.69 26.67 -22.67
CA LEU A 56 36.69 26.85 -21.61
C LEU A 56 35.28 26.87 -22.20
N SER A 57 35.07 27.57 -23.31
CA SER A 57 33.82 27.57 -24.08
C SER A 57 33.39 26.14 -24.44
N ARG A 58 34.31 25.36 -25.02
CA ARG A 58 34.07 23.95 -25.37
C ARG A 58 33.73 23.10 -24.15
N ALA A 59 34.45 23.25 -23.04
CA ALA A 59 34.17 22.50 -21.83
C ALA A 59 32.81 22.85 -21.22
N LEU A 60 32.38 24.12 -21.26
CA LEU A 60 31.05 24.54 -20.81
C LEU A 60 29.93 23.97 -21.70
N SER A 61 30.11 23.94 -23.02
CA SER A 61 29.15 23.30 -23.94
C SER A 61 29.04 21.80 -23.68
N GLN A 62 30.17 21.10 -23.47
CA GLN A 62 30.17 19.66 -23.18
C GLN A 62 29.62 19.35 -21.78
N LEU A 63 29.83 20.23 -20.80
CA LEU A 63 29.18 20.13 -19.49
C LEU A 63 27.66 20.26 -19.64
N ALA A 64 27.18 21.22 -20.43
CA ALA A 64 25.76 21.37 -20.70
C ALA A 64 25.15 20.11 -21.32
N GLU A 65 25.77 19.55 -22.37
CA GLU A 65 25.33 18.30 -23.00
C GLU A 65 25.34 17.11 -22.03
N THR A 66 26.31 17.07 -21.11
CA THR A 66 26.40 16.02 -20.08
C THR A 66 25.24 16.16 -19.09
N GLU A 67 24.96 17.37 -18.62
CA GLU A 67 23.88 17.65 -17.67
C GLU A 67 22.50 17.46 -18.29
N GLU A 68 22.30 17.75 -19.58
CA GLU A 68 21.07 17.38 -20.31
C GLU A 68 20.83 15.86 -20.28
N LYS A 69 21.88 15.05 -20.46
CA LYS A 69 21.75 13.59 -20.37
C LYS A 69 21.48 13.13 -18.93
N ILE A 70 22.07 13.78 -17.93
CA ILE A 70 21.85 13.48 -16.50
C ILE A 70 20.42 13.85 -16.08
N GLU A 71 19.89 14.96 -16.59
CA GLU A 71 18.50 15.35 -16.36
C GLU A 71 17.51 14.25 -16.77
N VAL A 72 17.72 13.64 -17.94
CA VAL A 72 16.91 12.51 -18.40
C VAL A 72 17.02 11.32 -17.43
N LEU A 73 18.21 11.03 -16.90
CA LEU A 73 18.37 9.96 -15.89
C LEU A 73 17.62 10.27 -14.59
N HIS A 74 17.62 11.52 -14.13
CA HIS A 74 16.85 11.93 -12.95
C HIS A 74 15.35 11.78 -13.18
N LYS A 75 14.88 12.10 -14.39
CA LYS A 75 13.49 11.90 -14.78
C LYS A 75 13.12 10.41 -14.80
N ASP A 76 13.93 9.57 -15.47
CA ASP A 76 13.73 8.12 -15.52
C ASP A 76 13.69 7.50 -14.10
N GLN A 77 14.58 7.96 -13.22
CA GLN A 77 14.59 7.54 -11.82
C GLN A 77 13.34 8.02 -11.04
N SER A 78 12.85 9.24 -11.28
CA SER A 78 11.64 9.77 -10.64
C SER A 78 10.38 9.00 -11.08
N ASP A 79 10.31 8.65 -12.37
CA ASP A 79 9.25 7.81 -12.93
C ASP A 79 9.30 6.40 -12.32
N ALA A 80 10.49 5.83 -12.11
CA ALA A 80 10.65 4.54 -11.43
C ALA A 80 10.19 4.60 -9.96
N ASP A 81 10.54 5.66 -9.23
CA ASP A 81 10.06 5.86 -7.84
C ASP A 81 8.54 5.87 -7.79
N PHE A 82 7.90 6.59 -8.71
CA PHE A 82 6.46 6.75 -8.74
C PHE A 82 5.75 5.47 -9.21
N TYR A 83 6.04 5.03 -10.44
CA TYR A 83 5.28 3.97 -11.09
C TYR A 83 5.59 2.57 -10.57
N ILE A 84 6.77 2.34 -9.98
CA ILE A 84 7.13 1.03 -9.42
C ILE A 84 6.87 1.02 -7.92
N MET A 85 7.43 1.98 -7.17
CA MET A 85 7.43 1.91 -5.72
C MET A 85 6.22 2.61 -5.09
N ALA A 86 5.85 3.82 -5.54
CA ALA A 86 4.73 4.55 -4.96
C ALA A 86 3.40 3.84 -5.24
N GLU A 87 3.12 3.49 -6.50
CA GLU A 87 1.88 2.78 -6.85
C GLU A 87 1.77 1.41 -6.17
N LEU A 88 2.88 0.65 -6.04
CA LEU A 88 2.88 -0.58 -5.24
C LEU A 88 2.48 -0.31 -3.79
N MET A 89 3.10 0.69 -3.14
CA MET A 89 2.77 1.01 -1.75
C MET A 89 1.30 1.44 -1.60
N LYS A 90 0.80 2.25 -2.53
CA LYS A 90 -0.59 2.72 -2.57
C LYS A 90 -1.57 1.56 -2.67
N ASP A 91 -1.32 0.61 -3.56
CA ASP A 91 -2.14 -0.59 -3.72
C ASP A 91 -2.16 -1.42 -2.43
N TYR A 92 -1.01 -1.58 -1.78
CA TYR A 92 -0.94 -2.29 -0.51
C TYR A 92 -1.63 -1.51 0.63
N VAL A 93 -1.55 -0.19 0.67
CA VAL A 93 -2.32 0.64 1.63
C VAL A 93 -3.83 0.46 1.42
N ALA A 94 -4.30 0.42 0.17
CA ALA A 94 -5.70 0.16 -0.14
C ALA A 94 -6.13 -1.25 0.27
N LEU A 95 -5.30 -2.25 -0.01
CA LEU A 95 -5.52 -3.65 0.38
C LEU A 95 -5.58 -3.80 1.91
N MET A 96 -4.72 -3.09 2.66
CA MET A 96 -4.81 -3.05 4.13
C MET A 96 -6.13 -2.44 4.61
N GLY A 97 -6.65 -1.43 3.90
CA GLY A 97 -8.01 -0.93 4.11
C GLY A 97 -9.06 -2.03 4.00
N ALA A 98 -9.07 -2.77 2.89
CA ALA A 98 -10.01 -3.86 2.66
C ALA A 98 -9.89 -4.98 3.72
N VAL A 99 -8.67 -5.32 4.17
CA VAL A 99 -8.47 -6.29 5.25
C VAL A 99 -9.12 -5.82 6.55
N LYS A 100 -8.96 -4.55 6.91
CA LYS A 100 -9.61 -3.96 8.11
C LYS A 100 -11.13 -4.03 8.01
N ASP A 101 -11.70 -3.71 6.84
CA ASP A 101 -13.15 -3.76 6.62
C ASP A 101 -13.70 -5.18 6.80
N VAL A 102 -12.98 -6.19 6.31
CA VAL A 102 -13.37 -7.59 6.49
C VAL A 102 -13.30 -8.03 7.96
N PHE A 103 -12.35 -7.51 8.74
CA PHE A 103 -12.30 -7.74 10.19
C PHE A 103 -13.50 -7.10 10.90
N GLN A 104 -13.93 -5.90 10.47
CA GLN A 104 -15.13 -5.25 11.00
C GLN A 104 -16.41 -6.03 10.66
N GLU A 105 -16.53 -6.54 9.43
CA GLU A 105 -17.67 -7.39 9.08
C GLU A 105 -17.72 -8.66 9.93
N ARG A 106 -16.56 -9.26 10.27
CA ARG A 106 -16.53 -10.38 11.23
C ARG A 106 -17.07 -10.00 12.61
N ILE A 107 -16.70 -8.83 13.13
CA ILE A 107 -17.20 -8.32 14.43
C ILE A 107 -18.73 -8.14 14.36
N LYS A 108 -19.24 -7.59 13.26
CA LYS A 108 -20.67 -7.42 13.02
C LYS A 108 -21.42 -8.75 12.93
N THR A 109 -20.89 -9.74 12.20
CA THR A 109 -21.48 -11.09 12.15
C THR A 109 -21.51 -11.74 13.55
N TYR A 110 -20.43 -11.60 14.32
CA TYR A 110 -20.39 -12.08 15.71
C TYR A 110 -21.46 -11.43 16.58
N LYS A 111 -21.59 -10.10 16.48
CA LYS A 111 -22.61 -9.35 17.23
C LYS A 111 -24.02 -9.81 16.85
N MET A 112 -24.32 -9.94 15.56
CA MET A 112 -25.63 -10.44 15.09
C MET A 112 -25.96 -11.82 15.67
N TRP A 113 -24.97 -12.73 15.71
CA TRP A 113 -25.15 -14.05 16.33
C TRP A 113 -25.43 -13.94 17.84
N LYS A 114 -24.65 -13.16 18.59
CA LYS A 114 -24.82 -12.98 20.05
C LYS A 114 -26.13 -12.27 20.41
N ASP A 115 -26.57 -11.32 19.60
CA ASP A 115 -27.86 -10.64 19.76
C ASP A 115 -29.03 -11.63 19.52
N ALA A 116 -28.89 -12.54 18.55
CA ALA A 116 -29.85 -13.62 18.32
C ALA A 116 -29.90 -14.62 19.49
N GLU A 117 -28.75 -15.02 20.04
CA GLU A 117 -28.68 -15.90 21.22
C GLU A 117 -29.34 -15.26 22.44
N THR A 118 -29.08 -13.97 22.67
CA THR A 118 -29.71 -13.22 23.76
C THR A 118 -31.23 -13.16 23.59
N THR A 119 -31.69 -12.95 22.35
CA THR A 119 -33.13 -12.92 22.05
C THR A 119 -33.77 -14.29 22.24
N LEU A 120 -33.12 -15.37 21.80
CA LEU A 120 -33.57 -16.74 22.04
C LEU A 120 -33.68 -17.04 23.54
N GLY A 121 -32.71 -16.61 24.35
CA GLY A 121 -32.77 -16.72 25.81
C GLY A 121 -34.02 -16.08 26.40
N LYS A 122 -34.33 -14.84 26.00
CA LYS A 122 -35.55 -14.13 26.43
C LYS A 122 -36.84 -14.84 25.99
N LYS A 123 -36.85 -15.44 24.79
CA LYS A 123 -38.01 -16.22 24.29
C LYS A 123 -38.23 -17.48 25.13
N ARG A 124 -37.16 -18.18 25.50
CA ARG A 124 -37.20 -19.35 26.40
C ARG A 124 -37.71 -18.96 27.80
N GLU A 125 -37.19 -17.89 28.40
CA GLU A 125 -37.67 -17.38 29.68
C GLU A 125 -39.15 -17.00 29.64
N ASN A 126 -39.61 -16.35 28.56
CA ASN A 126 -41.02 -16.00 28.39
C ASN A 126 -41.91 -17.25 28.31
N LYS A 127 -41.49 -18.32 27.62
CA LYS A 127 -42.21 -19.59 27.61
C LYS A 127 -42.34 -20.17 29.01
N THR A 128 -41.24 -20.25 29.77
CA THR A 128 -41.26 -20.74 31.17
C THR A 128 -42.23 -19.92 32.02
N LYS A 129 -42.27 -18.60 31.85
CA LYS A 129 -43.21 -17.72 32.56
C LYS A 129 -44.67 -17.97 32.19
N LEU A 130 -44.97 -18.24 30.91
CA LEU A 130 -46.32 -18.58 30.45
C LEU A 130 -46.79 -19.93 31.01
N GLU A 131 -45.89 -20.91 31.07
CA GLU A 131 -46.13 -22.22 31.70
C GLU A 131 -46.47 -22.06 33.18
N MET A 132 -45.68 -21.29 33.94
CA MET A 132 -45.96 -20.99 35.35
C MET A 132 -47.30 -20.26 35.57
N GLN A 133 -47.79 -19.51 34.56
CA GLN A 133 -49.07 -18.80 34.61
C GLN A 133 -50.25 -19.61 34.08
N ASN A 134 -50.07 -20.88 33.70
CA ASN A 134 -51.09 -21.74 33.09
C ASN A 134 -51.77 -21.15 31.83
N LYS A 135 -51.06 -20.31 31.05
CA LYS A 135 -51.57 -19.71 29.81
C LYS A 135 -51.34 -20.62 28.60
N MET A 136 -52.02 -21.78 28.61
CA MET A 136 -51.83 -22.87 27.65
C MET A 136 -52.06 -22.47 26.18
N ASP A 137 -52.94 -21.49 25.94
CA ASP A 137 -53.25 -20.95 24.61
C ASP A 137 -52.05 -20.27 23.93
N LYS A 138 -51.11 -19.73 24.71
CA LYS A 138 -49.93 -18.99 24.20
C LYS A 138 -48.66 -19.83 24.11
N ILE A 139 -48.64 -21.03 24.69
CA ILE A 139 -47.45 -21.88 24.73
C ILE A 139 -47.04 -22.34 23.34
N SER A 140 -48.01 -22.71 22.49
CA SER A 140 -47.74 -23.16 21.12
C SER A 140 -47.06 -22.06 20.28
N GLN A 141 -47.55 -20.82 20.37
CA GLN A 141 -46.93 -19.67 19.72
C GLN A 141 -45.51 -19.42 20.25
N ALA A 142 -45.32 -19.43 21.57
CA ALA A 142 -43.99 -19.24 22.16
C ALA A 142 -42.99 -20.32 21.72
N GLN A 143 -43.44 -21.57 21.56
CA GLN A 143 -42.61 -22.67 21.06
C GLN A 143 -42.22 -22.48 19.58
N ALA A 144 -43.15 -22.00 18.74
CA ALA A 144 -42.86 -21.68 17.34
C ALA A 144 -41.81 -20.56 17.23
N GLU A 145 -41.95 -19.48 18.02
CA GLU A 145 -40.97 -18.39 18.07
C GLU A 145 -39.59 -18.89 18.53
N ILE A 146 -39.52 -19.77 19.53
CA ILE A 146 -38.25 -20.38 19.97
C ILE A 146 -37.60 -21.15 18.82
N THR A 147 -38.37 -21.95 18.09
CA THR A 147 -37.85 -22.76 16.97
C THR A 147 -37.29 -21.86 15.86
N GLU A 148 -37.96 -20.75 15.55
CA GLU A 148 -37.47 -19.76 14.57
C GLU A 148 -36.15 -19.12 15.03
N TRP A 149 -36.05 -18.73 16.31
CA TRP A 149 -34.85 -18.11 16.85
C TRP A 149 -33.69 -19.10 17.01
N GLU A 150 -33.96 -20.39 17.26
CA GLU A 150 -32.95 -21.46 17.22
C GLU A 150 -32.30 -21.55 15.85
N GLN A 151 -33.10 -21.55 14.77
CA GLN A 151 -32.57 -21.54 13.40
C GLN A 151 -31.75 -20.28 13.11
N LYS A 152 -32.17 -19.10 13.61
CA LYS A 152 -31.40 -17.85 13.45
C LYS A 152 -30.06 -17.90 14.19
N VAL A 153 -30.02 -18.48 15.38
CA VAL A 153 -28.79 -18.66 16.16
C VAL A 153 -27.84 -19.62 15.45
N GLU A 154 -28.35 -20.77 14.99
CA GLU A 154 -27.57 -21.76 14.23
C GLU A 154 -26.95 -21.14 12.98
N LYS A 155 -27.77 -20.46 12.15
CA LYS A 155 -27.28 -19.75 10.97
C LYS A 155 -26.25 -18.67 11.32
N GLY A 156 -26.49 -17.88 12.36
CA GLY A 156 -25.56 -16.84 12.81
C GLY A 156 -24.20 -17.41 13.24
N GLN A 157 -24.20 -18.56 13.90
CA GLN A 157 -22.98 -19.29 14.25
C GLN A 157 -22.26 -19.78 12.99
N GLU A 158 -22.98 -20.43 12.06
CA GLU A 158 -22.41 -20.92 10.80
C GLU A 158 -21.77 -19.80 9.99
N ASP A 159 -22.45 -18.66 9.84
CA ASP A 159 -21.97 -17.48 9.13
C ASP A 159 -20.70 -16.92 9.80
N PHE A 160 -20.69 -16.81 11.13
CA PHE A 160 -19.53 -16.35 11.90
C PHE A 160 -18.32 -17.28 11.78
N GLU A 161 -18.55 -18.59 11.83
CA GLU A 161 -17.48 -19.56 11.65
C GLU A 161 -16.94 -19.54 10.22
N LYS A 162 -17.82 -19.44 9.23
CA LYS A 162 -17.47 -19.38 7.81
C LYS A 162 -16.62 -18.16 7.50
N ILE A 163 -17.05 -16.96 7.92
CA ILE A 163 -16.25 -15.74 7.72
C ILE A 163 -14.91 -15.84 8.46
N SER A 164 -14.89 -16.40 9.68
CA SER A 164 -13.65 -16.60 10.44
C SER A 164 -12.67 -17.54 9.74
N ARG A 165 -13.15 -18.66 9.16
CA ARG A 165 -12.31 -19.60 8.40
C ARG A 165 -11.77 -18.95 7.13
N ASN A 166 -12.61 -18.24 6.39
CA ASN A 166 -12.23 -17.57 5.15
C ASN A 166 -11.17 -16.48 5.40
N ILE A 167 -11.34 -15.65 6.44
CA ILE A 167 -10.36 -14.63 6.79
C ILE A 167 -9.00 -15.24 7.10
N LYS A 168 -8.95 -16.30 7.90
CA LYS A 168 -7.68 -16.99 8.21
C LYS A 168 -6.97 -17.48 6.96
N LYS A 169 -7.72 -18.08 6.03
CA LYS A 169 -7.18 -18.57 4.76
C LYS A 169 -6.64 -17.44 3.89
N GLU A 170 -7.41 -16.37 3.71
CA GLU A 170 -7.01 -15.25 2.86
C GLU A 170 -5.87 -14.41 3.47
N VAL A 171 -5.82 -14.25 4.80
CA VAL A 171 -4.69 -13.59 5.46
C VAL A 171 -3.40 -14.39 5.26
N ALA A 172 -3.43 -15.72 5.41
CA ALA A 172 -2.25 -16.55 5.14
C ALA A 172 -1.80 -16.47 3.67
N ARG A 173 -2.75 -16.40 2.73
CA ARG A 173 -2.46 -16.20 1.30
C ARG A 173 -1.84 -14.82 1.05
N PHE A 174 -2.42 -13.77 1.62
CA PHE A 174 -1.93 -12.39 1.52
C PHE A 174 -0.49 -12.28 2.02
N GLU A 175 -0.17 -12.85 3.19
CA GLU A 175 1.18 -12.79 3.75
C GLU A 175 2.23 -13.42 2.83
N LYS A 176 1.89 -14.53 2.18
CA LYS A 176 2.77 -15.20 1.21
C LYS A 176 2.95 -14.38 -0.08
N LEU A 177 1.84 -13.90 -0.65
CA LEU A 177 1.87 -13.14 -1.91
C LEU A 177 2.60 -11.81 -1.74
N ARG A 178 2.33 -11.09 -0.64
CA ARG A 178 2.99 -9.82 -0.32
C ARG A 178 4.50 -9.91 -0.38
N VAL A 179 5.08 -10.94 0.20
CA VAL A 179 6.55 -11.09 0.21
C VAL A 179 7.10 -11.28 -1.20
N SER A 180 6.40 -12.04 -2.05
CA SER A 180 6.81 -12.24 -3.45
C SER A 180 6.68 -10.95 -4.26
N ASP A 181 5.52 -10.30 -4.21
CA ASP A 181 5.23 -9.10 -5.01
C ASP A 181 6.19 -7.95 -4.66
N PHE A 182 6.46 -7.74 -3.37
CA PHE A 182 7.42 -6.74 -2.93
C PHE A 182 8.83 -7.07 -3.41
N LYS A 183 9.24 -8.33 -3.29
CA LYS A 183 10.56 -8.76 -3.74
C LYS A 183 10.73 -8.48 -5.23
N ASP A 184 9.77 -8.90 -6.05
CA ASP A 184 9.85 -8.78 -7.50
C ASP A 184 9.85 -7.30 -7.92
N SER A 185 9.02 -6.47 -7.28
CA SER A 185 8.97 -5.04 -7.53
C SER A 185 10.25 -4.31 -7.10
N VAL A 186 10.81 -4.66 -5.93
CA VAL A 186 12.07 -4.09 -5.45
C VAL A 186 13.23 -4.49 -6.35
N ILE A 187 13.29 -5.74 -6.83
CA ILE A 187 14.30 -6.17 -7.80
C ILE A 187 14.20 -5.33 -9.08
N LYS A 188 13.00 -5.18 -9.64
CA LYS A 188 12.77 -4.35 -10.83
C LYS A 188 13.20 -2.90 -10.60
N TYR A 189 12.87 -2.32 -9.45
CA TYR A 189 13.26 -0.98 -9.09
C TYR A 189 14.79 -0.83 -8.99
N LEU A 190 15.46 -1.75 -8.32
CA LEU A 190 16.93 -1.74 -8.19
C LEU A 190 17.64 -1.91 -9.53
N GLN A 191 17.10 -2.70 -10.46
CA GLN A 191 17.62 -2.82 -11.82
C GLN A 191 17.60 -1.48 -12.55
N VAL A 192 16.47 -0.75 -12.49
CA VAL A 192 16.36 0.59 -13.11
C VAL A 192 17.36 1.57 -12.47
N LEU A 193 17.49 1.55 -11.14
CA LEU A 193 18.47 2.41 -10.46
C LEU A 193 19.91 2.10 -10.88
N MET A 194 20.26 0.81 -10.97
CA MET A 194 21.58 0.36 -11.38
C MET A 194 21.90 0.79 -12.83
N ASP A 195 20.99 0.55 -13.76
CA ASP A 195 21.15 0.95 -15.17
C ASP A 195 21.35 2.47 -15.30
N ASN A 196 20.59 3.26 -14.53
CA ASN A 196 20.74 4.72 -14.51
C ASN A 196 22.09 5.14 -13.91
N GLN A 197 22.55 4.45 -12.86
CA GLN A 197 23.86 4.73 -12.25
C GLN A 197 25.02 4.40 -13.20
N GLU A 198 24.94 3.30 -13.94
CA GLU A 198 25.96 2.95 -14.95
C GLU A 198 26.03 3.98 -16.08
N LYS A 199 24.88 4.48 -16.55
CA LYS A 199 24.84 5.55 -17.56
C LYS A 199 25.44 6.85 -17.01
N LEU A 200 25.11 7.21 -15.76
CA LEU A 200 25.66 8.40 -15.11
C LEU A 200 27.19 8.38 -15.07
N ILE A 201 27.78 7.24 -14.69
CA ILE A 201 29.24 7.06 -14.69
C ILE A 201 29.81 7.28 -16.10
N LYS A 202 29.23 6.64 -17.12
CA LYS A 202 29.68 6.78 -18.52
C LYS A 202 29.61 8.22 -19.01
N TYR A 203 28.58 8.98 -18.64
CA TYR A 203 28.45 10.39 -19.01
C TYR A 203 29.55 11.25 -18.39
N TRP A 204 29.83 11.06 -17.10
CA TRP A 204 30.93 11.77 -16.43
C TRP A 204 32.31 11.37 -16.95
N GLU A 205 32.54 10.09 -17.23
CA GLU A 205 33.79 9.61 -17.82
C GLU A 205 34.03 10.21 -19.22
N ALA A 206 32.98 10.36 -20.02
CA ALA A 206 33.06 11.00 -21.34
C ALA A 206 33.37 12.51 -21.25
N PHE A 207 32.88 13.19 -20.22
CA PHE A 207 33.14 14.61 -19.98
C PHE A 207 34.56 14.89 -19.43
N LEU A 208 35.11 13.98 -18.62
CA LEU A 208 36.36 14.17 -17.88
C LEU A 208 37.56 14.68 -18.73
N PRO A 209 37.80 14.23 -19.97
CA PRO A 209 38.89 14.75 -20.80
C PRO A 209 38.73 16.23 -21.16
N GLU A 210 37.51 16.68 -21.45
CA GLU A 210 37.20 18.06 -21.81
C GLU A 210 37.42 18.99 -20.61
N ALA A 211 37.06 18.55 -19.40
CA ALA A 211 37.34 19.27 -18.16
C ALA A 211 38.85 19.41 -17.90
N LYS A 212 39.65 18.39 -18.22
CA LYS A 212 41.12 18.42 -18.06
C LYS A 212 41.81 19.32 -19.09
N ALA A 213 41.20 19.55 -20.24
CA ALA A 213 41.74 20.37 -21.31
C ALA A 213 41.65 21.89 -21.05
N ILE A 214 40.99 22.30 -19.95
CA ILE A 214 40.89 23.70 -19.53
C ILE A 214 42.23 24.20 -18.90
N VAL A 215 43.03 23.28 -18.36
CA VAL A 215 44.30 23.56 -17.63
C VAL A 215 45.48 23.68 -18.58
#